data_AF-A0A2T2U879-F1
#
_entry.id   AF-A0A2T2U879-F1
#
_cell.length_a   1.000
_cell.length_b   1.000
_cell.length_c   1.000
_cell.angle_alpha   90.00
_cell.angle_beta   90.00
_cell.angle_gamma   90.00
#
_symmetry.space_group_name_H-M   'P 1'
#
loop_
_entity.id
_entity.type
_entity.pdbx_description
1 polymer ?
#
loop_
_entity_poly.entity_id
_entity_poly.type
_entity_poly.pdbx_seq_one_letter_code
_entity_poly.pdbx_strand_id
1 'polypeptide(L)'
;TLRLVERELPPDTTFPVVSFAWEADDPEGAESLDRVEISLNDSTSFTPLAPEIDFVTFVASEIDRSSAATATTTAEVYAGESFQNTGKTVPGLRLNGDNTLYVRSVDQTDTTSTLVRYPSRPQDAWYVRKPQSRVLFVNDFRTSTASNMQAYHLPILNDYLPANSRADVWDLSYPTGDTRSALLPSAAEPTLRRTLALWDYIYWMTKDATSTIGEKNLPLAAGVMDLFFEQGGRLFVNVPANLVTATYEQQNPAVTLLPAAEVFPTDVDSLKPGSPGEGQRPRLTLPRDARVEPVRTVPGVGEKLPALQARLPTKDVYPYKVGSNTISLYAGNFRYENSNGNERPWPGPSTLASISQDRRVALLALPLIDAGFGTRNFEGVGGNEGAPKQAVRMMLRGLTFPNE
;
A
#
# COMPACT_ATOMS: atom_id res chain seq x y z
N THR A 1 0.98 -30.54 -23.32
CA THR A 1 2.05 -29.63 -22.85
C THR A 1 1.49 -28.72 -21.77
N LEU A 2 2.36 -28.13 -20.94
CA LEU A 2 1.97 -27.15 -19.93
C LEU A 2 3.01 -26.03 -19.85
N ARG A 3 2.57 -24.78 -19.67
CA ARG A 3 3.46 -23.63 -19.44
C ARG A 3 2.85 -22.66 -18.42
N LEU A 4 3.68 -22.01 -17.62
CA LEU A 4 3.25 -20.92 -16.74
C LEU A 4 3.06 -19.62 -17.54
N VAL A 5 2.07 -18.82 -17.17
CA VAL A 5 1.82 -17.51 -17.79
C VAL A 5 2.75 -16.48 -17.16
N GLU A 6 3.75 -16.01 -17.90
CA GLU A 6 4.82 -15.14 -17.38
C GLU A 6 4.32 -13.85 -16.71
N ARG A 7 3.23 -13.27 -17.23
CA ARG A 7 2.65 -12.03 -16.69
C ARG A 7 1.95 -12.21 -15.35
N GLU A 8 1.59 -13.45 -15.00
CA GLU A 8 0.92 -13.82 -13.75
C GLU A 8 1.85 -14.49 -12.75
N LEU A 9 3.16 -14.48 -13.03
CA LEU A 9 4.13 -14.97 -12.08
C LEU A 9 4.26 -13.98 -10.91
N PRO A 10 4.34 -14.48 -9.67
CA PRO A 10 4.55 -13.62 -8.52
C PRO A 10 5.95 -12.99 -8.52
N PRO A 11 6.18 -11.98 -7.68
CA PRO A 11 7.54 -11.56 -7.34
C PRO A 11 8.35 -12.67 -6.66
N ASP A 12 9.67 -12.47 -6.61
CA ASP A 12 10.59 -13.33 -5.87
C ASP A 12 10.27 -13.40 -4.37
N THR A 13 9.55 -12.40 -3.83
CA THR A 13 9.17 -12.30 -2.43
C THR A 13 7.69 -11.96 -2.29
N THR A 14 6.91 -12.85 -1.67
CA THR A 14 5.48 -12.63 -1.41
C THR A 14 5.15 -12.75 0.08
N PHE A 15 3.91 -12.39 0.42
CA PHE A 15 3.25 -12.85 1.64
C PHE A 15 2.60 -14.22 1.40
N PRO A 16 1.97 -14.89 2.39
CA PRO A 16 1.48 -16.27 2.25
C PRO A 16 0.13 -16.35 1.52
N VAL A 17 -0.03 -15.46 0.55
CA VAL A 17 -1.12 -15.40 -0.43
C VAL A 17 -0.42 -15.16 -1.77
N VAL A 18 -0.54 -16.11 -2.69
CA VAL A 18 0.15 -16.06 -3.99
C VAL A 18 -0.73 -16.67 -5.06
N SER A 19 -0.66 -16.15 -6.28
CA SER A 19 -1.38 -16.72 -7.41
C SER A 19 -0.43 -17.15 -8.52
N PHE A 20 -0.87 -18.13 -9.29
CA PHE A 20 -0.19 -18.61 -10.49
C PHE A 20 -1.24 -18.89 -11.56
N ALA A 21 -0.85 -18.65 -12.81
CA ALA A 21 -1.63 -19.09 -13.96
C ALA A 21 -0.77 -19.96 -14.89
N TRP A 22 -1.42 -20.88 -15.58
CA TRP A 22 -0.80 -21.75 -16.57
C TRP A 22 -1.74 -21.97 -17.75
N GLU A 23 -1.16 -22.45 -18.84
CA GLU A 23 -1.90 -22.97 -19.99
C GLU A 23 -1.52 -24.44 -20.15
N ALA A 24 -2.53 -25.31 -20.19
CA ALA A 24 -2.41 -26.72 -20.49
C ALA A 24 -3.03 -26.98 -21.87
N ASP A 25 -2.37 -27.82 -22.67
CA ASP A 25 -2.80 -28.18 -24.01
C ASP A 25 -2.52 -29.66 -24.24
N ASP A 26 -3.34 -30.35 -25.03
CA ASP A 26 -3.11 -31.74 -25.41
C ASP A 26 -3.18 -31.87 -26.93
N PRO A 27 -2.25 -32.60 -27.60
CA PRO A 27 -2.29 -32.78 -29.04
C PRO A 27 -3.62 -33.33 -29.59
N GLU A 28 -4.37 -34.05 -28.76
CA GLU A 28 -5.66 -34.66 -29.10
C GLU A 28 -6.85 -33.74 -28.79
N GLY A 29 -6.62 -32.59 -28.16
CA GLY A 29 -7.64 -31.60 -27.79
C GLY A 29 -7.76 -31.41 -26.28
N ALA A 30 -8.24 -30.23 -25.84
CA ALA A 30 -8.38 -29.92 -24.42
C ALA A 30 -9.31 -30.89 -23.67
N GLU A 31 -10.25 -31.53 -24.38
CA GLU A 31 -11.13 -32.57 -23.88
C GLU A 31 -10.40 -33.86 -23.45
N SER A 32 -9.17 -34.08 -23.93
CA SER A 32 -8.34 -35.23 -23.58
C SER A 32 -7.57 -35.03 -22.26
N LEU A 33 -7.57 -33.82 -21.71
CA LEU A 33 -6.99 -33.54 -20.39
C LEU A 33 -7.88 -34.12 -19.29
N ASP A 34 -7.28 -34.91 -18.38
CA ASP A 34 -7.96 -35.46 -17.22
C ASP A 34 -7.81 -34.56 -15.99
N ARG A 35 -6.59 -34.05 -15.73
CA ARG A 35 -6.30 -33.23 -14.54
C ARG A 35 -5.02 -32.41 -14.68
N VAL A 36 -4.92 -31.38 -13.84
CA VAL A 36 -3.66 -30.68 -13.56
C VAL A 36 -3.16 -31.11 -12.18
N GLU A 37 -1.88 -31.42 -12.08
CA GLU A 37 -1.24 -31.84 -10.84
C GLU A 37 -0.27 -30.77 -10.35
N ILE A 38 -0.43 -30.36 -9.09
CA ILE A 38 0.38 -29.32 -8.45
C ILE A 38 1.05 -29.80 -7.17
N SER A 39 2.21 -29.23 -6.84
CA SER A 39 2.90 -29.46 -5.57
C SER A 39 3.80 -28.30 -5.15
N LEU A 40 4.03 -28.18 -3.84
CA LEU A 40 4.95 -27.21 -3.25
C LEU A 40 6.14 -27.94 -2.61
N ASN A 41 7.34 -27.62 -3.07
CA ASN A 41 8.62 -28.12 -2.55
C ASN A 41 8.86 -29.64 -2.64
N ASP A 42 7.94 -30.40 -3.22
CA ASP A 42 8.04 -31.84 -3.43
C ASP A 42 7.67 -32.20 -4.87
N SER A 43 8.61 -32.70 -5.66
CA SER A 43 8.38 -33.10 -7.05
C SER A 43 7.80 -34.52 -7.20
N THR A 44 7.44 -35.18 -6.10
CA THR A 44 7.04 -36.60 -6.09
C THR A 44 5.61 -36.84 -5.61
N SER A 45 5.04 -35.94 -4.82
CA SER A 45 3.65 -35.99 -4.35
C SER A 45 2.86 -34.82 -4.90
N PHE A 46 1.73 -35.09 -5.55
CA PHE A 46 0.94 -34.07 -6.24
C PHE A 46 -0.52 -34.05 -5.76
N THR A 47 -1.08 -32.84 -5.72
CA THR A 47 -2.51 -32.61 -5.51
C THR A 47 -3.20 -32.42 -6.86
N PRO A 48 -4.20 -33.24 -7.20
CA PRO A 48 -4.91 -33.13 -8.47
C PRO A 48 -5.99 -32.03 -8.41
N LEU A 49 -6.05 -31.26 -9.48
CA LEU A 49 -7.03 -30.22 -9.78
C LEU A 49 -7.78 -30.58 -11.08
N ALA A 50 -9.00 -30.06 -11.20
CA ALA A 50 -9.80 -30.23 -12.41
C ALA A 50 -9.07 -29.63 -13.64
N PRO A 51 -9.19 -30.23 -14.84
CA PRO A 51 -8.41 -29.86 -16.01
C PRO A 51 -8.72 -28.44 -16.51
N GLU A 52 -9.90 -27.91 -16.23
CA GLU A 52 -10.32 -26.55 -16.56
C GLU A 52 -9.71 -25.46 -15.66
N ILE A 53 -9.04 -25.82 -14.55
CA ILE A 53 -8.41 -24.85 -13.66
C ILE A 53 -7.07 -24.41 -14.26
N ASP A 54 -7.00 -23.14 -14.67
CA ASP A 54 -5.83 -22.49 -15.29
C ASP A 54 -5.24 -21.35 -14.43
N PHE A 55 -5.98 -20.89 -13.42
CA PHE A 55 -5.56 -19.88 -12.45
C PHE A 55 -5.85 -20.37 -11.03
N VAL A 56 -4.84 -20.33 -10.15
CA VAL A 56 -4.99 -20.66 -8.73
C VAL A 56 -4.41 -19.60 -7.82
N THR A 57 -5.01 -19.48 -6.64
CA THR A 57 -4.46 -18.74 -5.51
C THR A 57 -4.23 -19.68 -4.34
N PHE A 58 -3.00 -19.73 -3.86
CA PHE A 58 -2.61 -20.41 -2.63
C PHE A 58 -2.73 -19.47 -1.44
N VAL A 59 -3.39 -19.92 -0.38
CA VAL A 59 -3.47 -19.20 0.90
C VAL A 59 -3.01 -20.13 2.02
N ALA A 60 -2.04 -19.70 2.83
CA ALA A 60 -1.61 -20.50 3.98
C ALA A 60 -2.76 -20.71 4.98
N SER A 61 -3.04 -21.97 5.32
CA SER A 61 -4.13 -22.35 6.25
C SER A 61 -3.84 -21.92 7.69
N GLU A 62 -2.57 -21.99 8.11
CA GLU A 62 -2.16 -21.70 9.48
C GLU A 62 -1.03 -20.67 9.50
N ILE A 63 -1.31 -19.47 10.01
CA ILE A 63 -0.33 -18.41 10.23
C ILE A 63 -0.30 -18.09 11.73
N ASP A 64 0.54 -18.81 12.46
CA ASP A 64 0.93 -18.39 13.81
C ASP A 64 1.96 -17.27 13.73
N ARG A 65 1.47 -16.04 13.94
CA ARG A 65 2.27 -14.81 13.95
C ARG A 65 3.25 -14.75 15.14
N SER A 66 2.97 -15.48 16.22
CA SER A 66 3.73 -15.42 17.48
C SER A 66 4.85 -16.45 17.57
N SER A 67 4.72 -17.58 16.88
CA SER A 67 5.71 -18.65 16.90
C SER A 67 6.79 -18.43 15.85
N ALA A 68 8.07 -18.44 16.23
CA ALA A 68 9.16 -18.52 15.26
C ALA A 68 9.27 -19.91 14.60
N ALA A 69 8.59 -20.94 15.14
CA ALA A 69 8.77 -22.34 14.78
C ALA A 69 7.88 -22.83 13.61
N THR A 70 6.83 -22.10 13.23
CA THR A 70 6.03 -22.44 12.03
C THR A 70 6.86 -22.14 10.78
N ALA A 71 7.66 -23.11 10.37
CA ALA A 71 8.51 -23.05 9.18
C ALA A 71 7.80 -23.62 7.94
N THR A 72 6.87 -24.57 8.11
CA THR A 72 6.13 -25.20 7.01
C THR A 72 4.66 -25.33 7.39
N THR A 73 3.77 -25.08 6.44
CA THR A 73 2.31 -25.16 6.58
C THR A 73 1.68 -25.76 5.33
N THR A 74 0.36 -25.91 5.37
CA THR A 74 -0.46 -26.30 4.22
C THR A 74 -1.03 -25.04 3.55
N ALA A 75 -1.17 -25.08 2.24
CA ALA A 75 -1.84 -24.04 1.46
C ALA A 75 -3.22 -24.52 1.01
N GLU A 76 -4.27 -23.75 1.30
CA GLU A 76 -5.58 -23.90 0.66
C GLU A 76 -5.51 -23.42 -0.78
N VAL A 77 -6.21 -24.12 -1.67
CA VAL A 77 -6.24 -23.81 -3.11
C VAL A 77 -7.58 -23.21 -3.48
N TYR A 78 -7.54 -22.02 -4.07
CA TYR A 78 -8.67 -21.33 -4.65
C TYR A 78 -8.47 -21.24 -6.17
N ALA A 79 -9.55 -21.35 -6.95
CA ALA A 79 -9.51 -21.34 -8.41
C ALA A 79 -10.15 -20.08 -9.00
N GLY A 80 -9.55 -19.58 -10.08
CA GLY A 80 -10.01 -18.45 -10.87
C GLY A 80 -9.96 -17.10 -10.16
N GLU A 81 -10.19 -16.03 -10.92
CA GLU A 81 -10.23 -14.66 -10.40
C GLU A 81 -11.34 -14.43 -9.37
N SER A 82 -12.42 -15.22 -9.45
CA SER A 82 -13.52 -15.18 -8.48
C SER A 82 -13.21 -15.85 -7.14
N PHE A 83 -12.00 -16.41 -6.97
CA PHE A 83 -11.51 -17.00 -5.72
C PHE A 83 -12.42 -18.13 -5.20
N GLN A 84 -12.77 -19.08 -6.08
CA GLN A 84 -13.62 -20.22 -5.73
C GLN A 84 -12.85 -21.22 -4.87
N ASN A 85 -13.41 -21.61 -3.73
CA ASN A 85 -12.78 -22.63 -2.90
C ASN A 85 -12.88 -24.00 -3.60
N THR A 86 -11.73 -24.66 -3.82
CA THR A 86 -11.67 -25.97 -4.46
C THR A 86 -11.86 -27.14 -3.49
N GLY A 87 -11.80 -26.89 -2.18
CA GLY A 87 -11.71 -27.90 -1.13
C GLY A 87 -10.37 -28.66 -1.12
N LYS A 88 -9.40 -28.27 -1.96
CA LYS A 88 -8.07 -28.88 -2.04
C LYS A 88 -7.06 -28.12 -1.21
N THR A 89 -6.06 -28.85 -0.77
CA THR A 89 -4.94 -28.33 0.01
C THR A 89 -3.64 -28.91 -0.52
N VAL A 90 -2.57 -28.09 -0.55
CA VAL A 90 -1.23 -28.53 -0.93
C VAL A 90 -0.31 -28.39 0.28
N PRO A 91 0.27 -29.48 0.80
CA PRO A 91 1.21 -29.41 1.91
C PRO A 91 2.55 -28.84 1.45
N GLY A 92 3.40 -28.46 2.40
CA GLY A 92 4.81 -28.17 2.14
C GLY A 92 5.14 -26.70 1.87
N LEU A 93 4.19 -25.77 2.00
CA LEU A 93 4.46 -24.34 1.89
C LEU A 93 5.37 -23.89 3.04
N ARG A 94 6.57 -23.40 2.72
CA ARG A 94 7.54 -22.92 3.70
C ARG A 94 7.31 -21.44 3.99
N LEU A 95 7.10 -21.07 5.25
CA LEU A 95 6.96 -19.70 5.71
C LEU A 95 8.32 -19.19 6.21
N ASN A 96 8.66 -17.94 5.87
CA ASN A 96 10.00 -17.38 6.00
C ASN A 96 11.08 -18.27 5.37
N GLY A 97 10.79 -18.79 4.18
CA GLY A 97 11.70 -19.65 3.45
C GLY A 97 11.41 -19.67 1.96
N ASP A 98 12.35 -20.28 1.24
CA ASP A 98 12.30 -20.46 -0.20
C ASP A 98 11.38 -21.61 -0.58
N ASN A 99 10.56 -21.35 -1.60
CA ASN A 99 9.57 -22.26 -2.13
C ASN A 99 9.80 -22.53 -3.62
N THR A 100 9.33 -23.68 -4.07
CA THR A 100 9.24 -24.06 -5.47
C THR A 100 7.87 -24.66 -5.74
N LEU A 101 7.16 -24.12 -6.71
CA LEU A 101 5.94 -24.71 -7.26
C LEU A 101 6.33 -25.70 -8.37
N TYR A 102 5.69 -26.86 -8.39
CA TYR A 102 5.74 -27.84 -9.46
C TYR A 102 4.35 -28.03 -10.05
N VAL A 103 4.24 -28.05 -11.39
CA VAL A 103 2.96 -28.20 -12.11
C VAL A 103 3.15 -29.11 -13.34
N ARG A 104 2.20 -30.01 -13.59
CA ARG A 104 2.11 -30.80 -14.83
C ARG A 104 0.66 -31.09 -15.19
N SER A 105 0.39 -31.31 -16.48
CA SER A 105 -0.91 -31.84 -16.92
C SER A 105 -0.87 -33.35 -17.08
N VAL A 106 -2.02 -33.99 -16.95
CA VAL A 106 -2.21 -35.44 -17.14
C VAL A 106 -3.40 -35.67 -18.06
N ASP A 107 -3.25 -36.52 -19.05
CA ASP A 107 -4.33 -36.92 -19.97
C ASP A 107 -5.16 -38.08 -19.41
N GLN A 108 -6.24 -38.45 -20.12
CA GLN A 108 -7.12 -39.57 -19.76
C GLN A 108 -6.45 -40.96 -19.80
N THR A 109 -5.23 -41.05 -20.32
CA THR A 109 -4.40 -42.28 -20.37
C THR A 109 -3.30 -42.30 -19.31
N ASP A 110 -3.30 -41.36 -18.37
CA ASP A 110 -2.26 -41.11 -17.36
C ASP A 110 -0.88 -40.72 -17.94
N THR A 111 -0.82 -40.24 -19.18
CA THR A 111 0.39 -39.64 -19.74
C THR A 111 0.57 -38.23 -19.18
N THR A 112 1.77 -37.94 -18.67
CA THR A 112 2.08 -36.65 -18.06
C THR A 112 2.83 -35.73 -19.01
N SER A 113 2.55 -34.42 -18.95
CA SER A 113 3.45 -33.43 -19.54
C SER A 113 4.83 -33.42 -18.86
N THR A 114 5.80 -32.76 -19.49
CA THR A 114 7.02 -32.34 -18.79
C THR A 114 6.65 -31.56 -17.53
N LEU A 115 7.35 -31.85 -16.42
CA LEU A 115 7.17 -31.13 -15.18
C LEU A 115 7.69 -29.70 -15.29
N VAL A 116 6.81 -28.74 -15.08
CA VAL A 116 7.14 -27.31 -15.02
C VAL A 116 7.38 -26.92 -13.57
N ARG A 117 8.30 -25.98 -13.35
CA ARG A 117 8.60 -25.46 -12.02
C ARG A 117 8.72 -23.93 -12.00
N TYR A 118 8.38 -23.35 -10.87
CA TYR A 118 8.63 -21.95 -10.55
C TYR A 118 9.33 -21.81 -9.20
N PRO A 119 10.43 -21.05 -9.10
CA PRO A 119 11.17 -20.43 -10.20
C PRO A 119 11.73 -21.47 -11.19
N SER A 120 11.96 -21.07 -12.44
CA SER A 120 12.37 -22.00 -13.51
C SER A 120 13.81 -22.49 -13.37
N ARG A 121 14.71 -21.69 -12.76
CA ARG A 121 16.12 -22.02 -12.58
C ARG A 121 16.43 -22.52 -11.17
N PRO A 122 17.26 -23.57 -10.98
CA PRO A 122 17.50 -24.17 -9.65
C PRO A 122 18.05 -23.22 -8.59
N GLN A 123 18.77 -22.19 -9.03
CA GLN A 123 19.37 -21.16 -8.19
C GLN A 123 18.43 -20.03 -7.80
N ASP A 124 17.27 -19.92 -8.46
CA ASP A 124 16.28 -18.89 -8.17
C ASP A 124 15.32 -19.43 -7.11
N ALA A 125 14.89 -18.55 -6.21
CA ALA A 125 13.98 -18.90 -5.12
C ALA A 125 12.79 -17.95 -5.07
N TRP A 126 11.63 -18.48 -4.69
CA TRP A 126 10.46 -17.70 -4.35
C TRP A 126 10.28 -17.74 -2.83
N TYR A 127 10.57 -16.63 -2.16
CA TYR A 127 10.52 -16.49 -0.71
C TYR A 127 9.14 -16.08 -0.24
N VAL A 128 8.58 -16.80 0.73
CA VAL A 128 7.28 -16.46 1.33
C VAL A 128 7.50 -15.88 2.71
N ARG A 129 7.29 -14.57 2.87
CA ARG A 129 7.37 -13.88 4.15
C ARG A 129 6.18 -14.23 5.02
N LYS A 130 6.43 -14.61 6.28
CA LYS A 130 5.39 -14.79 7.27
C LYS A 130 5.03 -13.45 7.92
N PRO A 131 3.75 -13.05 7.96
CA PRO A 131 3.32 -11.93 8.80
C PRO A 131 3.62 -12.21 10.27
N GLN A 132 4.26 -11.27 10.96
CA GLN A 132 4.59 -11.37 12.38
C GLN A 132 3.74 -10.41 13.22
N SER A 133 2.98 -9.53 12.57
CA SER A 133 2.20 -8.48 13.21
C SER A 133 0.78 -8.40 12.67
N ARG A 134 -0.06 -7.68 13.41
CA ARG A 134 -1.37 -7.21 12.91
C ARG A 134 -1.28 -5.82 12.27
N VAL A 135 -0.09 -5.20 12.33
CA VAL A 135 0.19 -3.87 11.81
C VAL A 135 1.21 -3.97 10.69
N LEU A 136 0.87 -3.41 9.53
CA LEU A 136 1.74 -3.31 8.38
C LEU A 136 2.23 -1.88 8.20
N PHE A 137 3.52 -1.70 8.02
CA PHE A 137 4.13 -0.49 7.48
C PHE A 137 4.47 -0.70 6.01
N VAL A 138 3.86 0.10 5.13
CA VAL A 138 4.13 0.08 3.69
C VAL A 138 5.01 1.28 3.34
N ASN A 139 6.24 1.01 2.91
CA ASN A 139 7.11 2.02 2.32
C ASN A 139 6.88 2.07 0.80
N ASP A 140 5.98 2.94 0.36
CA ASP A 140 5.70 3.25 -1.04
C ASP A 140 6.27 4.63 -1.44
N PHE A 141 7.30 5.10 -0.72
CA PHE A 141 7.98 6.34 -1.06
C PHE A 141 9.06 6.09 -2.12
N ARG A 142 8.64 5.98 -3.39
CA ARG A 142 9.45 5.45 -4.49
C ARG A 142 10.46 6.44 -5.08
N THR A 143 11.34 6.95 -4.22
CA THR A 143 12.47 7.81 -4.57
C THR A 143 13.76 7.20 -4.03
N SER A 144 14.91 7.73 -4.48
CA SER A 144 16.22 7.38 -3.89
C SER A 144 16.36 7.77 -2.41
N THR A 145 15.40 8.52 -1.88
CA THR A 145 15.38 9.05 -0.51
C THR A 145 14.40 8.32 0.42
N ALA A 146 13.82 7.20 -0.03
CA ALA A 146 12.89 6.37 0.74
C ALA A 146 13.42 5.97 2.12
N SER A 147 14.71 5.67 2.21
CA SER A 147 15.37 5.26 3.45
C SER A 147 15.29 6.32 4.54
N ASN A 148 15.41 7.61 4.20
CA ASN A 148 15.28 8.72 5.15
C ASN A 148 13.84 8.80 5.70
N MET A 149 12.85 8.66 4.82
CA MET A 149 11.43 8.67 5.19
C MET A 149 11.08 7.49 6.10
N GLN A 150 11.51 6.28 5.73
CA GLN A 150 11.31 5.09 6.55
C GLN A 150 12.01 5.20 7.91
N ALA A 151 13.26 5.69 7.94
CA ALA A 151 14.02 5.87 9.18
C ALA A 151 13.37 6.87 10.15
N TYR A 152 12.55 7.79 9.66
CA TYR A 152 11.78 8.71 10.49
C TYR A 152 10.43 8.13 10.94
N HIS A 153 9.65 7.54 10.03
CA HIS A 153 8.28 7.12 10.31
C HIS A 153 8.16 5.76 10.99
N LEU A 154 8.98 4.77 10.61
CA LEU A 154 8.88 3.42 11.16
C LEU A 154 9.17 3.39 12.68
N PRO A 155 10.15 4.12 13.24
CA PRO A 155 10.31 4.22 14.69
C PRO A 155 9.13 4.87 15.38
N ILE A 156 8.49 5.90 14.79
CA ILE A 156 7.30 6.53 15.40
C ILE A 156 6.17 5.50 15.56
N LEU A 157 5.97 4.65 14.55
CA LEU A 157 4.99 3.57 14.61
C LEU A 157 5.41 2.51 15.64
N ASN A 158 6.62 1.97 15.56
CA ASN A 158 7.06 0.90 16.46
C ASN A 158 7.09 1.34 17.92
N ASP A 159 7.47 2.59 18.23
CA ASP A 159 7.45 3.14 19.58
C ASP A 159 6.02 3.41 20.10
N TYR A 160 5.01 3.39 19.21
CA TYR A 160 3.61 3.56 19.59
C TYR A 160 2.93 2.20 19.87
N LEU A 161 3.36 1.14 19.18
CA LEU A 161 2.81 -0.21 19.33
C LEU A 161 3.14 -0.80 20.71
N PRO A 162 2.37 -1.80 21.20
CA PRO A 162 2.63 -2.46 22.46
C PRO A 162 4.07 -2.99 22.57
N ALA A 163 4.63 -3.00 23.79
CA ALA A 163 5.95 -3.56 24.06
C ALA A 163 6.15 -4.94 23.41
N ASN A 164 7.31 -5.15 22.78
CA ASN A 164 7.66 -6.36 22.01
C ASN A 164 6.84 -6.60 20.73
N SER A 165 5.96 -5.68 20.34
CA SER A 165 5.31 -5.69 19.04
C SER A 165 6.08 -4.79 18.07
N ARG A 166 6.18 -5.22 16.81
CA ARG A 166 6.70 -4.40 15.72
C ARG A 166 5.76 -4.51 14.53
N ALA A 167 5.73 -3.49 13.68
CA ALA A 167 5.02 -3.58 12.42
C ALA A 167 5.77 -4.52 11.47
N ASP A 168 5.03 -5.32 10.69
CA ASP A 168 5.56 -5.92 9.49
C ASP A 168 5.94 -4.80 8.50
N VAL A 169 7.00 -4.98 7.72
CA VAL A 169 7.44 -3.97 6.75
C VAL A 169 7.32 -4.53 5.34
N TRP A 170 6.52 -3.87 4.50
CA TRP A 170 6.49 -4.08 3.06
C TRP A 170 7.15 -2.89 2.37
N ASP A 171 8.37 -3.10 1.89
CA ASP A 171 9.11 -2.08 1.17
C ASP A 171 8.82 -2.18 -0.33
N LEU A 172 8.02 -1.24 -0.83
CA LEU A 172 7.67 -1.06 -2.24
C LEU A 172 8.50 0.07 -2.88
N SER A 173 9.46 0.64 -2.16
CA SER A 173 10.27 1.77 -2.63
C SER A 173 11.19 1.40 -3.79
N TYR A 174 11.50 0.10 -3.93
CA TYR A 174 12.34 -0.48 -4.98
C TYR A 174 11.52 -1.32 -5.99
N PRO A 175 11.89 -1.31 -7.29
CA PRO A 175 12.77 -0.32 -7.92
C PRO A 175 12.16 1.08 -7.86
N THR A 176 13.01 2.11 -7.78
CA THR A 176 12.56 3.51 -7.84
C THR A 176 11.97 3.79 -9.22
N GLY A 177 10.87 4.52 -9.29
CA GLY A 177 10.27 4.88 -10.57
C GLY A 177 8.81 5.26 -10.43
N ASP A 178 8.21 5.61 -11.56
CA ASP A 178 6.83 6.06 -11.61
C ASP A 178 5.82 4.96 -11.93
N THR A 179 6.27 3.79 -12.39
CA THR A 179 5.47 2.59 -12.68
C THR A 179 5.49 1.61 -11.52
N ARG A 180 4.40 0.89 -11.23
CA ARG A 180 4.18 0.02 -10.05
C ARG A 180 5.40 -0.79 -9.59
N SER A 181 5.53 -0.97 -8.28
CA SER A 181 6.59 -1.83 -7.75
C SER A 181 6.39 -3.26 -8.22
N ALA A 182 7.46 -3.90 -8.69
CA ALA A 182 7.46 -5.31 -9.05
C ALA A 182 7.19 -6.25 -7.86
N LEU A 183 7.24 -5.73 -6.63
CA LEU A 183 6.96 -6.47 -5.40
C LEU A 183 5.47 -6.54 -5.04
N LEU A 184 4.60 -5.86 -5.80
CA LEU A 184 3.16 -6.11 -5.72
C LEU A 184 2.79 -7.35 -6.54
N PRO A 185 1.75 -8.11 -6.13
CA PRO A 185 1.18 -9.14 -6.97
C PRO A 185 0.76 -8.59 -8.34
N SER A 186 0.94 -9.39 -9.40
CA SER A 186 0.48 -9.05 -10.76
C SER A 186 -1.04 -8.79 -10.78
N ALA A 187 -1.79 -9.68 -10.15
CA ALA A 187 -3.23 -9.65 -10.04
C ALA A 187 -3.69 -8.90 -8.77
N ALA A 188 -4.50 -7.85 -8.95
CA ALA A 188 -5.10 -7.12 -7.84
C ALA A 188 -6.17 -7.97 -7.13
N GLU A 189 -7.02 -8.61 -7.93
CA GLU A 189 -7.97 -9.63 -7.49
C GLU A 189 -7.50 -11.01 -7.96
N PRO A 190 -7.53 -12.05 -7.12
CA PRO A 190 -7.81 -12.01 -5.69
C PRO A 190 -6.56 -11.74 -4.83
N THR A 191 -5.36 -11.79 -5.42
CA THR A 191 -4.10 -11.90 -4.67
C THR A 191 -3.82 -10.71 -3.76
N LEU A 192 -3.86 -9.48 -4.29
CA LEU A 192 -3.58 -8.28 -3.51
C LEU A 192 -4.67 -8.03 -2.46
N ARG A 193 -5.95 -8.19 -2.83
CA ARG A 193 -7.09 -8.12 -1.89
C ARG A 193 -6.89 -8.99 -0.66
N ARG A 194 -6.58 -10.26 -0.89
CA ARG A 194 -6.36 -11.27 0.17
C ARG A 194 -5.08 -11.00 0.95
N THR A 195 -4.04 -10.49 0.29
CA THR A 195 -2.79 -10.09 0.96
C THR A 195 -3.04 -8.95 1.94
N LEU A 196 -3.70 -7.87 1.52
CA LEU A 196 -3.95 -6.71 2.39
C LEU A 196 -4.83 -7.07 3.60
N ALA A 197 -5.73 -8.04 3.45
CA ALA A 197 -6.57 -8.57 4.53
C ALA A 197 -5.80 -9.41 5.58
N LEU A 198 -4.48 -9.63 5.42
CA LEU A 198 -3.66 -10.27 6.45
C LEU A 198 -3.41 -9.37 7.67
N TRP A 199 -3.69 -8.07 7.58
CA TRP A 199 -3.44 -7.09 8.65
C TRP A 199 -4.73 -6.37 9.05
N ASP A 200 -4.76 -5.92 10.31
CA ASP A 200 -5.86 -5.12 10.85
C ASP A 200 -5.57 -3.62 10.69
N TYR A 201 -4.28 -3.25 10.64
CA TYR A 201 -3.82 -1.86 10.57
C TYR A 201 -2.77 -1.70 9.50
N ILE A 202 -2.89 -0.67 8.68
CA ILE A 202 -1.91 -0.34 7.64
C ILE A 202 -1.47 1.11 7.82
N TYR A 203 -0.17 1.32 8.00
CA TYR A 203 0.49 2.62 7.86
C TYR A 203 1.09 2.67 6.45
N TRP A 204 0.48 3.45 5.56
CA TRP A 204 0.93 3.61 4.18
C TRP A 204 1.66 4.92 3.98
N MET A 205 2.97 4.86 3.72
CA MET A 205 3.78 6.02 3.39
C MET A 205 4.03 6.04 1.89
N THR A 206 3.60 7.08 1.17
CA THR A 206 3.76 7.15 -0.29
C THR A 206 4.06 8.56 -0.75
N LYS A 207 4.81 8.70 -1.86
CA LYS A 207 5.00 10.01 -2.51
C LYS A 207 3.78 10.40 -3.35
N ASP A 208 3.05 9.42 -3.89
CA ASP A 208 2.05 9.63 -4.94
C ASP A 208 0.73 8.95 -4.58
N ALA A 209 0.00 9.45 -3.57
CA ALA A 209 -1.25 8.82 -3.18
C ALA A 209 -2.38 8.96 -4.21
N THR A 210 -2.32 9.98 -5.05
CA THR A 210 -3.50 10.46 -5.80
C THR A 210 -3.21 10.77 -7.28
N SER A 211 -2.08 10.31 -7.82
CA SER A 211 -1.76 10.42 -9.26
C SER A 211 -2.43 9.32 -10.11
N THR A 212 -1.99 9.12 -11.36
CA THR A 212 -2.61 8.22 -12.35
C THR A 212 -2.80 6.77 -11.89
N ILE A 213 -3.96 6.20 -12.24
CA ILE A 213 -4.57 4.98 -11.68
C ILE A 213 -3.91 3.69 -12.17
N GLY A 214 -3.31 3.71 -13.37
CA GLY A 214 -2.71 2.53 -13.99
C GLY A 214 -1.30 2.18 -13.49
N GLU A 215 -0.64 3.07 -12.75
CA GLU A 215 0.82 3.04 -12.58
C GLU A 215 1.30 3.10 -11.13
N LYS A 216 0.42 3.32 -10.14
CA LYS A 216 0.82 3.54 -8.75
C LYS A 216 0.26 2.51 -7.79
N ASN A 217 0.99 2.28 -6.70
CA ASN A 217 0.72 1.20 -5.77
C ASN A 217 -0.53 1.47 -4.92
N LEU A 218 -0.66 2.68 -4.33
CA LEU A 218 -1.83 2.99 -3.50
C LEU A 218 -3.16 3.01 -4.30
N PRO A 219 -3.27 3.63 -5.49
CA PRO A 219 -4.48 3.54 -6.31
C PRO A 219 -4.92 2.10 -6.64
N LEU A 220 -3.97 1.22 -6.97
CA LEU A 220 -4.26 -0.19 -7.20
C LEU A 220 -4.78 -0.87 -5.93
N ALA A 221 -4.06 -0.70 -4.82
CA ALA A 221 -4.42 -1.28 -3.53
C ALA A 221 -5.79 -0.77 -3.05
N ALA A 222 -6.05 0.52 -3.18
CA ALA A 222 -7.31 1.15 -2.81
C ALA A 222 -8.51 0.58 -3.58
N GLY A 223 -8.30 0.10 -4.81
CA GLY A 223 -9.34 -0.57 -5.61
C GLY A 223 -9.78 -1.94 -5.07
N VAL A 224 -8.98 -2.56 -4.19
CA VAL A 224 -9.20 -3.93 -3.67
C VAL A 224 -9.09 -4.02 -2.14
N MET A 225 -9.26 -2.90 -1.44
CA MET A 225 -9.22 -2.82 0.03
C MET A 225 -10.58 -3.08 0.70
N ASP A 226 -11.61 -3.42 -0.05
CA ASP A 226 -12.95 -3.67 0.47
C ASP A 226 -12.95 -4.78 1.54
N LEU A 227 -12.31 -5.93 1.29
CA LEU A 227 -12.20 -7.01 2.28
C LEU A 227 -11.46 -6.57 3.56
N PHE A 228 -10.40 -5.78 3.42
CA PHE A 228 -9.66 -5.24 4.56
C PHE A 228 -10.58 -4.37 5.44
N PHE A 229 -11.40 -3.51 4.83
CA PHE A 229 -12.34 -2.66 5.58
C PHE A 229 -13.57 -3.42 6.12
N GLU A 230 -14.07 -4.44 5.40
CA GLU A 230 -15.12 -5.34 5.87
C GLU A 230 -14.71 -6.08 7.15
N GLN A 231 -13.43 -6.46 7.24
CA GLN A 231 -12.83 -7.06 8.44
C GLN A 231 -12.50 -6.05 9.54
N GLY A 232 -12.87 -4.77 9.37
CA GLY A 232 -12.64 -3.73 10.37
C GLY A 232 -11.27 -3.07 10.29
N GLY A 233 -10.57 -3.20 9.17
CA GLY A 233 -9.26 -2.59 8.93
C GLY A 233 -9.20 -1.07 9.15
N ARG A 234 -8.00 -0.57 9.44
CA ARG A 234 -7.70 0.84 9.68
C ARG A 234 -6.48 1.30 8.90
N LEU A 235 -6.62 2.38 8.14
CA LEU A 235 -5.58 2.89 7.25
C LEU A 235 -5.11 4.28 7.67
N PHE A 236 -3.82 4.39 8.01
CA PHE A 236 -3.14 5.68 8.16
C PHE A 236 -2.32 5.95 6.90
N VAL A 237 -2.62 7.04 6.19
CA VAL A 237 -1.87 7.43 4.99
C VAL A 237 -1.03 8.66 5.27
N ASN A 238 0.28 8.56 5.05
CA ASN A 238 1.18 9.70 5.04
C ASN A 238 1.68 9.98 3.64
N VAL A 239 1.37 11.18 3.17
CA VAL A 239 1.75 11.65 1.83
C VAL A 239 2.44 12.99 2.03
N PRO A 240 3.76 13.08 1.87
CA PRO A 240 4.35 14.37 1.64
C PRO A 240 3.82 14.91 0.31
N ALA A 241 3.22 16.10 0.37
CA ALA A 241 3.36 17.14 -0.65
C ALA A 241 3.36 16.68 -2.12
N ASN A 242 2.21 16.30 -2.70
CA ASN A 242 2.05 16.19 -4.15
C ASN A 242 0.63 16.53 -4.63
N LEU A 243 0.54 17.15 -5.80
CA LEU A 243 -0.72 17.53 -6.46
C LEU A 243 -1.40 16.33 -7.12
N VAL A 244 -2.72 16.37 -7.10
CA VAL A 244 -3.55 15.61 -8.05
C VAL A 244 -3.55 16.32 -9.39
N THR A 245 -3.48 15.53 -10.46
CA THR A 245 -3.74 16.03 -11.81
C THR A 245 -5.25 15.86 -12.08
N ALA A 246 -5.95 16.98 -12.25
CA ALA A 246 -7.42 17.07 -12.31
C ALA A 246 -8.12 16.18 -13.36
N THR A 247 -7.39 15.67 -14.35
CA THR A 247 -7.94 14.75 -15.36
C THR A 247 -8.26 13.35 -14.82
N TYR A 248 -7.83 13.01 -13.60
CA TYR A 248 -7.87 11.63 -13.09
C TYR A 248 -8.68 11.44 -11.79
N GLU A 249 -9.32 12.50 -11.30
CA GLU A 249 -10.07 12.49 -10.04
C GLU A 249 -11.29 11.54 -10.07
N GLN A 250 -11.92 11.36 -11.23
CA GLN A 250 -13.19 10.62 -11.33
C GLN A 250 -13.04 9.09 -11.35
N GLN A 251 -11.82 8.55 -11.48
CA GLN A 251 -11.60 7.11 -11.59
C GLN A 251 -10.60 6.55 -10.57
N ASN A 252 -9.99 7.39 -9.70
CA ASN A 252 -8.96 6.94 -8.77
C ASN A 252 -9.55 6.43 -7.44
N PRO A 253 -9.47 5.11 -7.14
CA PRO A 253 -10.01 4.58 -5.90
C PRO A 253 -9.38 5.21 -4.65
N ALA A 254 -8.11 5.61 -4.72
CA ALA A 254 -7.43 6.26 -3.59
C ALA A 254 -8.02 7.64 -3.27
N VAL A 255 -8.55 8.38 -4.26
CA VAL A 255 -9.21 9.68 -4.00
C VAL A 255 -10.51 9.48 -3.22
N THR A 256 -11.26 8.42 -3.51
CA THR A 256 -12.50 8.08 -2.78
C THR A 256 -12.21 7.53 -1.38
N LEU A 257 -11.11 6.79 -1.25
CA LEU A 257 -10.70 6.16 -0.01
C LEU A 257 -10.21 7.19 1.04
N LEU A 258 -9.48 8.21 0.59
CA LEU A 258 -8.87 9.17 1.50
C LEU A 258 -9.93 10.12 2.09
N PRO A 259 -9.74 10.57 3.34
CA PRO A 259 -10.59 11.58 3.98
C PRO A 259 -10.33 13.00 3.40
N ALA A 260 -10.57 13.17 2.10
CA ALA A 260 -10.49 14.41 1.35
C ALA A 260 -11.65 14.43 0.33
N ALA A 261 -12.31 15.57 0.16
CA ALA A 261 -13.44 15.72 -0.77
C ALA A 261 -13.02 16.28 -2.13
N GLU A 262 -12.09 17.23 -2.12
CA GLU A 262 -11.45 17.74 -3.33
C GLU A 262 -9.97 17.86 -2.99
N VAL A 263 -9.14 17.15 -3.75
CA VAL A 263 -7.70 17.25 -3.51
C VAL A 263 -7.18 18.58 -4.06
N PHE A 264 -7.67 19.11 -5.19
CA PHE A 264 -7.56 20.53 -5.54
C PHE A 264 -8.81 20.98 -6.30
N PRO A 265 -9.28 22.23 -6.13
CA PRO A 265 -10.27 22.79 -7.03
C PRO A 265 -9.65 22.97 -8.41
N THR A 266 -10.32 22.52 -9.46
CA THR A 266 -10.02 22.82 -10.88
C THR A 266 -9.95 24.34 -11.18
N ASP A 267 -10.43 25.18 -10.28
CA ASP A 267 -10.45 26.64 -10.41
C ASP A 267 -9.08 27.33 -10.22
N VAL A 268 -7.98 26.62 -9.99
CA VAL A 268 -6.64 27.26 -10.00
C VAL A 268 -6.28 27.82 -11.40
N ASP A 269 -6.97 27.39 -12.46
CA ASP A 269 -6.90 28.03 -13.77
C ASP A 269 -7.35 29.52 -13.73
N SER A 270 -8.14 29.94 -12.75
CA SER A 270 -8.52 31.34 -12.54
C SER A 270 -7.45 32.17 -11.81
N LEU A 271 -6.36 31.56 -11.34
CA LEU A 271 -5.19 32.26 -10.78
C LEU A 271 -4.11 32.58 -11.81
N LYS A 272 -4.36 32.37 -13.11
CA LYS A 272 -3.49 32.84 -14.22
C LYS A 272 -3.54 34.37 -14.33
N PRO A 273 -2.44 35.12 -14.09
CA PRO A 273 -2.32 36.44 -14.69
C PRO A 273 -2.01 36.25 -16.18
N GLY A 274 -2.76 36.95 -17.04
CA GLY A 274 -2.81 36.71 -18.48
C GLY A 274 -1.46 36.52 -19.18
N SER A 275 -1.23 35.32 -19.71
CA SER A 275 -0.61 35.07 -21.01
C SER A 275 -0.89 33.62 -21.44
N PRO A 276 -1.09 33.35 -22.75
CA PRO A 276 -1.40 32.02 -23.25
C PRO A 276 -0.11 31.20 -23.35
N GLY A 277 0.02 30.24 -22.45
CA GLY A 277 1.06 29.21 -22.46
C GLY A 277 0.70 28.16 -21.41
N GLU A 278 0.85 26.88 -21.74
CA GLU A 278 0.48 25.75 -20.90
C GLU A 278 1.08 25.81 -19.47
N GLY A 279 0.23 25.53 -18.47
CA GLY A 279 0.62 24.58 -17.42
C GLY A 279 1.37 25.05 -16.16
N GLN A 280 1.69 26.34 -15.94
CA GLN A 280 2.33 26.74 -14.68
C GLN A 280 1.30 26.88 -13.54
N ARG A 281 1.20 25.82 -12.71
CA ARG A 281 0.42 25.81 -11.47
C ARG A 281 1.11 26.69 -10.42
N PRO A 282 0.37 27.44 -9.57
CA PRO A 282 0.97 28.21 -8.49
C PRO A 282 1.69 27.29 -7.52
N ARG A 283 2.94 27.63 -7.18
CA ARG A 283 3.69 26.91 -6.15
C ARG A 283 3.16 27.34 -4.78
N LEU A 284 2.62 26.38 -4.04
CA LEU A 284 2.22 26.60 -2.65
C LEU A 284 3.40 26.34 -1.74
N THR A 285 3.61 27.27 -0.82
CA THR A 285 4.69 27.20 0.17
C THR A 285 4.09 27.46 1.54
N LEU A 286 4.44 26.62 2.51
CA LEU A 286 4.40 27.00 3.92
C LEU A 286 5.69 27.76 4.20
N PRO A 287 5.67 29.09 4.40
CA PRO A 287 6.88 29.85 4.65
C PRO A 287 7.54 29.39 5.95
N ARG A 288 8.81 29.77 6.13
CA ARG A 288 9.48 29.61 7.42
C ARG A 288 8.62 30.27 8.52
N ASP A 289 8.56 29.61 9.67
CA ASP A 289 7.78 30.01 10.84
C ASP A 289 6.25 30.00 10.62
N ALA A 290 5.77 29.49 9.48
CA ALA A 290 4.36 29.25 9.28
C ALA A 290 3.82 28.28 10.33
N ARG A 291 2.69 28.66 10.94
CA ARG A 291 2.00 27.82 11.91
C ARG A 291 1.11 26.80 11.20
N VAL A 292 1.11 25.59 11.74
CA VAL A 292 0.15 24.54 11.47
C VAL A 292 -0.68 24.38 12.73
N GLU A 293 -1.91 24.88 12.66
CA GLU A 293 -2.79 25.03 13.82
C GLU A 293 -3.76 23.84 13.93
N PRO A 294 -3.98 23.31 15.14
CA PRO A 294 -4.95 22.25 15.35
C PRO A 294 -6.38 22.79 15.34
N VAL A 295 -7.19 22.23 14.44
CA VAL A 295 -8.54 22.73 14.17
C VAL A 295 -9.55 22.10 15.12
N ARG A 296 -9.61 20.77 15.16
CA ARG A 296 -10.55 19.97 15.96
C ARG A 296 -9.84 18.92 16.81
N THR A 297 -10.55 18.43 17.82
CA THR A 297 -10.09 17.30 18.64
C THR A 297 -10.05 16.02 17.81
N VAL A 298 -9.05 15.18 18.06
CA VAL A 298 -8.95 13.87 17.42
C VAL A 298 -10.04 12.95 18.01
N PRO A 299 -10.92 12.36 17.18
CA PRO A 299 -11.94 11.43 17.63
C PRO A 299 -11.36 10.26 18.43
N GLY A 300 -11.97 9.93 19.57
CA GLY A 300 -11.49 8.87 20.46
C GLY A 300 -10.25 9.22 21.31
N VAL A 301 -9.62 10.37 21.09
CA VAL A 301 -8.53 10.89 21.94
C VAL A 301 -9.05 11.99 22.87
N GLY A 302 -9.94 12.86 22.38
CA GLY A 302 -10.52 13.97 23.16
C GLY A 302 -9.63 15.21 23.23
N GLU A 303 -8.44 15.18 22.61
CA GLU A 303 -7.48 16.27 22.58
C GLU A 303 -7.24 16.77 21.15
N LYS A 304 -6.87 18.04 21.02
CA LYS A 304 -6.37 18.61 19.77
C LYS A 304 -4.94 18.16 19.52
N LEU A 305 -4.55 18.01 18.26
CA LEU A 305 -3.16 17.79 17.89
C LEU A 305 -2.25 18.94 18.41
N PRO A 306 -0.95 18.72 18.67
CA PRO A 306 -0.06 19.78 19.10
C PRO A 306 0.16 20.80 17.97
N ALA A 307 0.18 22.10 18.28
CA ALA A 307 0.48 23.11 17.27
C ALA A 307 1.93 22.98 16.76
N LEU A 308 2.12 23.03 15.44
CA LEU A 308 3.43 22.93 14.80
C LEU A 308 3.84 24.25 14.13
N GLN A 309 5.14 24.40 13.89
CA GLN A 309 5.77 25.52 13.21
C GLN A 309 6.78 24.99 12.18
N ALA A 310 6.73 25.54 10.97
CA ALA A 310 7.67 25.21 9.90
C ALA A 310 9.06 25.78 10.21
N ARG A 311 10.09 24.92 10.23
CA ARG A 311 11.49 25.31 10.45
C ARG A 311 12.15 25.87 9.20
N LEU A 312 11.70 25.35 8.05
CA LEU A 312 12.16 25.72 6.72
C LEU A 312 10.95 25.97 5.82
N PRO A 313 11.07 26.82 4.79
CA PRO A 313 10.03 26.94 3.78
C PRO A 313 9.76 25.57 3.17
N THR A 314 8.54 25.07 3.34
CA THR A 314 8.13 23.77 2.82
C THR A 314 7.32 24.00 1.55
N LYS A 315 7.90 23.62 0.42
CA LYS A 315 7.30 23.78 -0.91
C LYS A 315 6.49 22.56 -1.29
N ASP A 316 5.62 22.75 -2.27
CA ASP A 316 4.82 21.70 -2.89
C ASP A 316 3.93 20.95 -1.88
N VAL A 317 3.62 21.58 -0.75
CA VAL A 317 2.62 21.08 0.20
C VAL A 317 1.27 21.61 -0.23
N TYR A 318 0.34 20.68 -0.37
CA TYR A 318 -0.88 20.91 -1.11
C TYR A 318 -2.08 20.65 -0.19
N PRO A 319 -2.75 21.70 0.32
CA PRO A 319 -3.91 21.55 1.17
C PRO A 319 -5.15 21.13 0.38
N TYR A 320 -6.07 20.44 1.05
CA TYR A 320 -7.27 19.88 0.44
C TYR A 320 -8.55 20.30 1.17
N LYS A 321 -9.72 20.09 0.54
CA LYS A 321 -11.02 20.24 1.19
C LYS A 321 -11.43 18.93 1.86
N VAL A 322 -12.14 19.03 2.97
CA VAL A 322 -12.75 17.89 3.65
C VAL A 322 -14.25 17.86 3.39
N GLY A 323 -14.81 16.67 3.20
CA GLY A 323 -16.25 16.45 3.04
C GLY A 323 -16.99 16.44 4.38
N SER A 324 -18.32 16.27 4.32
CA SER A 324 -19.19 16.21 5.51
C SER A 324 -18.85 15.06 6.46
N ASN A 325 -18.39 13.92 5.93
CA ASN A 325 -18.04 12.71 6.69
C ASN A 325 -16.59 12.70 7.17
N THR A 326 -15.91 13.84 7.13
CA THR A 326 -14.48 13.98 7.46
C THR A 326 -14.26 15.08 8.49
N ILE A 327 -13.31 14.85 9.39
CA ILE A 327 -12.91 15.80 10.42
C ILE A 327 -11.52 16.33 10.06
N SER A 328 -11.42 17.63 9.77
CA SER A 328 -10.14 18.34 9.62
C SER A 328 -9.45 18.49 10.98
N LEU A 329 -8.17 18.11 11.06
CA LEU A 329 -7.37 18.09 12.28
C LEU A 329 -6.29 19.17 12.28
N TYR A 330 -5.66 19.46 11.14
CA TYR A 330 -4.67 20.53 10.99
C TYR A 330 -5.01 21.47 9.84
N ALA A 331 -4.72 22.76 10.05
CA ALA A 331 -4.73 23.78 9.02
C ALA A 331 -3.39 24.53 8.95
N GLY A 332 -2.90 24.81 7.74
CA GLY A 332 -1.66 25.55 7.51
C GLY A 332 -1.88 26.93 6.90
N ASN A 333 -0.99 27.86 7.21
CA ASN A 333 -0.98 29.21 6.63
C ASN A 333 -0.12 29.26 5.37
N PHE A 334 -0.74 28.96 4.23
CA PHE A 334 -0.05 28.90 2.94
C PHE A 334 0.13 30.27 2.29
N ARG A 335 1.20 30.36 1.50
CA ARG A 335 1.40 31.40 0.49
C ARG A 335 1.50 30.75 -0.88
N TYR A 336 1.07 31.46 -1.90
CA TYR A 336 1.27 31.05 -3.28
C TYR A 336 2.25 31.99 -3.97
N GLU A 337 3.18 31.42 -4.71
CA GLU A 337 4.11 32.14 -5.57
C GLU A 337 3.47 32.30 -6.96
N ASN A 338 3.36 33.53 -7.45
CA ASN A 338 2.91 33.77 -8.82
C ASN A 338 4.07 33.62 -9.83
N SER A 339 3.77 33.68 -11.13
CA SER A 339 4.76 33.56 -12.22
C SER A 339 5.91 34.58 -12.16
N ASN A 340 5.76 35.65 -11.38
CA ASN A 340 6.75 36.72 -11.22
C ASN A 340 7.57 36.56 -9.92
N GLY A 341 7.44 35.43 -9.21
CA GLY A 341 8.13 35.15 -7.96
C GLY A 341 7.57 35.88 -6.73
N ASN A 342 6.42 36.56 -6.86
CA ASN A 342 5.82 37.28 -5.75
C ASN A 342 4.91 36.36 -4.93
N GLU A 343 5.16 36.27 -3.63
CA GLU A 343 4.35 35.50 -2.69
C GLU A 343 3.12 36.28 -2.20
N ARG A 344 1.94 35.68 -2.33
CA ARG A 344 0.67 36.23 -1.82
C ARG A 344 -0.02 35.25 -0.86
N PRO A 345 -0.85 35.74 0.08
CA PRO A 345 -1.67 34.86 0.92
C PRO A 345 -2.53 33.93 0.05
N TRP A 346 -2.57 32.65 0.41
CA TRP A 346 -3.41 31.66 -0.28
C TRP A 346 -4.87 31.76 0.21
N PRO A 347 -5.85 32.00 -0.67
CA PRO A 347 -7.26 32.12 -0.28
C PRO A 347 -8.01 30.78 -0.27
N GLY A 348 -7.37 29.68 -0.69
CA GLY A 348 -8.01 28.38 -0.85
C GLY A 348 -8.02 27.53 0.42
N PRO A 349 -8.19 26.20 0.29
CA PRO A 349 -8.18 25.28 1.42
C PRO A 349 -6.88 25.36 2.21
N SER A 350 -6.94 25.04 3.50
CA SER A 350 -5.78 25.03 4.39
C SER A 350 -5.56 23.68 5.08
N THR A 351 -6.44 22.69 4.88
CA THR A 351 -6.35 21.40 5.60
C THR A 351 -5.10 20.62 5.22
N LEU A 352 -4.39 20.14 6.24
CA LEU A 352 -3.16 19.36 6.13
C LEU A 352 -3.28 17.96 6.74
N ALA A 353 -4.24 17.77 7.64
CA ALA A 353 -4.51 16.47 8.24
C ALA A 353 -6.00 16.30 8.47
N SER A 354 -6.50 15.08 8.26
CA SER A 354 -7.91 14.75 8.46
C SER A 354 -8.08 13.28 8.85
N ILE A 355 -9.27 12.96 9.36
CA ILE A 355 -9.69 11.60 9.71
C ILE A 355 -11.16 11.43 9.33
N SER A 356 -11.52 10.26 8.82
CA SER A 356 -12.92 9.91 8.56
C SER A 356 -13.71 9.85 9.87
N GLN A 357 -15.00 10.21 9.84
CA GLN A 357 -15.85 10.22 11.04
C GLN A 357 -16.02 8.82 11.67
N ASP A 358 -16.03 7.79 10.84
CA ASP A 358 -16.06 6.38 11.26
C ASP A 358 -14.69 5.88 11.76
N ARG A 359 -13.66 6.74 11.72
CA ARG A 359 -12.29 6.49 12.19
C ARG A 359 -11.62 5.32 11.46
N ARG A 360 -11.98 5.05 10.20
CA ARG A 360 -11.37 4.02 9.36
C ARG A 360 -10.11 4.48 8.63
N VAL A 361 -10.07 5.72 8.19
CA VAL A 361 -8.95 6.26 7.39
C VAL A 361 -8.51 7.62 7.93
N ALA A 362 -7.21 7.83 8.08
CA ALA A 362 -6.63 9.15 8.36
C ALA A 362 -5.59 9.51 7.30
N LEU A 363 -5.51 10.80 6.99
CA LEU A 363 -4.54 11.37 6.06
C LEU A 363 -3.72 12.44 6.77
N LEU A 364 -2.39 12.29 6.71
CA LEU A 364 -1.44 13.33 7.08
C LEU A 364 -0.67 13.77 5.82
N ALA A 365 -1.06 14.92 5.27
CA ALA A 365 -0.47 15.50 4.06
C ALA A 365 0.69 16.47 4.37
N LEU A 366 1.45 16.18 5.43
CA LEU A 366 2.53 17.04 5.92
C LEU A 366 3.87 16.30 5.81
N PRO A 367 4.86 16.82 5.05
CA PRO A 367 6.20 16.25 5.01
C PRO A 367 6.94 16.61 6.30
N LEU A 368 6.83 15.76 7.33
CA LEU A 368 7.41 16.04 8.66
C LEU A 368 8.94 16.21 8.63
N ILE A 369 9.59 15.59 7.65
CA ILE A 369 11.02 15.74 7.35
C ILE A 369 11.24 16.06 5.87
N ASP A 370 12.39 16.66 5.58
CA ASP A 370 12.94 16.74 4.24
C ASP A 370 13.43 15.36 3.81
N ALA A 371 12.93 14.83 2.69
CA ALA A 371 13.29 13.50 2.24
C ALA A 371 14.78 13.42 1.82
N GLY A 372 15.34 14.48 1.22
CA GLY A 372 16.73 14.52 0.76
C GLY A 372 17.75 14.48 1.88
N PHE A 373 17.49 15.24 2.96
CA PHE A 373 18.44 15.42 4.06
C PHE A 373 18.04 14.71 5.35
N GLY A 374 16.81 14.19 5.45
CA GLY A 374 16.27 13.60 6.68
C GLY A 374 16.05 14.62 7.81
N THR A 375 16.18 15.92 7.52
CA THR A 375 16.07 16.99 8.52
C THR A 375 14.60 17.31 8.80
N ARG A 376 14.28 17.68 10.04
CA ARG A 376 12.91 18.04 10.42
C ARG A 376 12.47 19.33 9.73
N ASN A 377 11.33 19.26 9.03
CA ASN A 377 10.65 20.43 8.46
C ASN A 377 9.79 21.15 9.50
N PHE A 378 9.35 20.45 10.55
CA PHE A 378 8.44 20.98 11.55
C PHE A 378 8.95 20.72 12.98
N GLU A 379 8.61 21.63 13.88
CA GLU A 379 8.73 21.48 15.33
C GLU A 379 7.44 21.96 16.00
N GLY A 380 7.26 21.69 17.29
CA GLY A 380 6.16 22.27 18.05
C GLY A 380 6.38 23.76 18.29
N VAL A 381 5.29 24.52 18.38
CA VAL A 381 5.36 25.93 18.80
C VAL A 381 6.15 26.04 20.12
N GLY A 382 7.15 26.92 20.15
CA GLY A 382 8.07 27.05 21.30
C GLY A 382 9.25 26.08 21.28
N GLY A 383 9.54 25.43 20.15
CA GLY A 383 10.74 24.61 19.95
C GLY A 383 10.62 23.16 20.43
N ASN A 384 9.40 22.66 20.67
CA ASN A 384 9.20 21.27 21.10
C ASN A 384 9.43 20.29 19.94
N GLU A 385 10.62 19.70 19.90
CA GLU A 385 11.01 18.75 18.84
C GLU A 385 10.17 17.46 18.80
N GLY A 386 9.48 17.11 19.89
CA GLY A 386 8.64 15.91 20.00
C GLY A 386 7.23 16.07 19.44
N ALA A 387 6.76 17.30 19.23
CA ALA A 387 5.38 17.57 18.82
C ALA A 387 4.97 16.92 17.48
N PRO A 388 5.80 16.90 16.41
CA PRO A 388 5.46 16.20 15.17
C PRO A 388 5.21 14.70 15.38
N LYS A 389 6.04 14.04 16.22
CA LYS A 389 5.88 12.62 16.54
C LYS A 389 4.61 12.39 17.36
N GLN A 390 4.34 13.26 18.34
CA GLN A 390 3.12 13.22 19.13
C GLN A 390 1.87 13.37 18.26
N ALA A 391 1.90 14.25 17.25
CA ALA A 391 0.80 14.41 16.31
C ALA A 391 0.46 13.11 15.58
N VAL A 392 1.47 12.40 15.05
CA VAL A 392 1.29 11.09 14.41
C VAL A 392 0.69 10.09 15.41
N ARG A 393 1.26 9.97 16.61
CA ARG A 393 0.75 9.06 17.67
C ARG A 393 -0.70 9.33 18.04
N MET A 394 -1.10 10.60 18.13
CA MET A 394 -2.50 10.96 18.41
C MET A 394 -3.42 10.56 17.25
N MET A 395 -3.00 10.70 16.00
CA MET A 395 -3.80 10.23 14.85
C MET A 395 -3.89 8.70 14.80
N LEU A 396 -2.80 7.98 15.11
CA LEU A 396 -2.81 6.51 15.25
C LEU A 396 -3.81 6.06 16.33
N ARG A 397 -3.81 6.74 17.49
CA ARG A 397 -4.82 6.54 18.55
C ARG A 397 -6.23 6.86 18.08
N GLY A 398 -6.38 7.91 17.28
CA GLY A 398 -7.64 8.26 16.61
C GLY A 398 -8.18 7.11 15.76
N LEU A 399 -7.31 6.41 15.03
CA LEU A 399 -7.63 5.22 14.24
C LEU A 399 -7.66 3.90 15.03
N THR A 400 -7.58 3.96 16.37
CA THR A 400 -7.53 2.79 17.25
C THR A 400 -6.39 1.82 16.95
N PHE A 401 -5.25 2.30 16.40
CA PHE A 401 -4.06 1.46 16.33
C PHE A 401 -3.70 0.95 17.73
N PRO A 402 -3.23 -0.30 17.85
CA PRO A 402 -2.90 -0.88 19.15
C PRO A 402 -1.75 -0.09 19.78
N ASN A 403 -1.88 0.19 21.06
CA ASN A 403 -0.89 0.96 21.82
C ASN A 403 -0.53 0.27 23.14
N GLU A 404 0.61 0.65 23.69
CA GLU A 404 0.98 0.36 25.09
C GLU A 404 -0.03 0.91 26.11
#